data_AF-A0A9J5YEB9-F1
#
_entry.id   AF-A0A9J5YEB9-F1
#
_cell.length_a   1.000
_cell.length_b   1.000
_cell.length_c   1.000
_cell.angle_alpha   90.00
_cell.angle_beta   90.00
_cell.angle_gamma   90.00
#
_symmetry.space_group_name_H-M   'P 1'
#
loop_
_entity.id
_entity.type
_entity.pdbx_description
1 polymer ?
#
loop_
_entity_poly.entity_id
_entity_poly.type
_entity_poly.pdbx_seq_one_letter_code
_entity_poly.pdbx_strand_id
1 'polypeptide(L)'
;MLLDPKKRIPIRDYHPDERDEIRRAYIQRGPHQPRIREFPQSDLFGLKRRFNRKWFKKYHDWLEYSVAEDAAYCLCCYLFQDESIHQGGGETFSSIGFRSWHKKKRLDTHIGKSNSVHNQAKKKCEDLMRQEQSIQAAFVKLSNQTKLEHKIRLKASIEVARLLLNQGLAFKWTS
;
A
#
# COMPACT_ATOMS: atom_id res chain seq x y z
N MET A 1 -3.84 -5.34 7.81
CA MET A 1 -4.16 -4.12 7.03
C MET A 1 -5.66 -3.88 7.04
N LEU A 2 -6.06 -2.64 7.34
CA LEU A 2 -7.47 -2.22 7.30
C LEU A 2 -7.96 -2.12 5.85
N LEU A 3 -9.14 -2.66 5.58
CA LEU A 3 -9.68 -2.81 4.23
C LEU A 3 -10.32 -1.53 3.71
N ASP A 4 -11.13 -0.90 4.56
CA ASP A 4 -11.83 0.33 4.24
C ASP A 4 -10.81 1.46 4.03
N PRO A 5 -10.82 2.14 2.87
CA PRO A 5 -9.86 3.19 2.55
C PRO A 5 -9.77 4.28 3.61
N LYS A 6 -10.89 4.69 4.20
CA LYS A 6 -10.89 5.76 5.21
C LYS A 6 -10.20 5.35 6.50
N LYS A 7 -10.22 4.06 6.82
CA LYS A 7 -9.67 3.52 8.07
C LYS A 7 -8.15 3.29 7.99
N ARG A 8 -7.52 3.47 6.83
CA ARG A 8 -6.09 3.17 6.67
C ARG A 8 -5.24 4.22 7.38
N ILE A 9 -4.13 3.77 7.94
CA ILE A 9 -3.08 4.64 8.47
C ILE A 9 -2.37 5.29 7.28
N PRO A 10 -2.27 6.63 7.21
CA PRO A 10 -1.55 7.34 6.16
C PRO A 10 -0.16 6.77 5.91
N ILE A 11 0.25 6.66 4.64
CA ILE A 11 1.52 6.01 4.28
C ILE A 11 2.73 6.71 4.94
N ARG A 12 2.70 8.04 5.06
CA ARG A 12 3.74 8.82 5.76
C ARG A 12 3.91 8.50 7.25
N ASP A 13 2.88 7.96 7.89
CA ASP A 13 2.91 7.67 9.33
C ASP A 13 3.66 6.36 9.62
N TYR A 14 3.95 5.55 8.59
CA TYR A 14 4.85 4.40 8.71
C TYR A 14 6.32 4.82 8.58
N HIS A 15 7.21 3.99 9.15
CA HIS A 15 8.64 4.18 9.06
C HIS A 15 9.11 4.21 7.59
N PRO A 16 10.00 5.13 7.17
CA PRO A 16 10.42 5.27 5.77
C PRO A 16 10.82 3.96 5.09
N ASP A 17 11.55 3.09 5.81
CA ASP A 17 12.02 1.79 5.30
C ASP A 17 10.89 0.77 5.05
N GLU A 18 9.72 0.94 5.66
CA GLU A 18 8.58 0.01 5.56
C GLU A 18 7.54 0.47 4.52
N ARG A 19 7.57 1.74 4.12
CA ARG A 19 6.53 2.35 3.27
C ARG A 19 6.35 1.61 1.94
N ASP A 20 7.45 1.22 1.31
CA ASP A 20 7.40 0.53 0.02
C ASP A 20 6.87 -0.90 0.14
N GLU A 21 7.22 -1.62 1.21
CA GLU A 21 6.64 -2.95 1.48
C GLU A 21 5.12 -2.85 1.73
N ILE A 22 4.69 -1.85 2.49
CA ILE A 22 3.27 -1.56 2.75
C ILE A 22 2.55 -1.19 1.45
N ARG A 23 3.14 -0.32 0.62
CA ARG A 23 2.58 0.03 -0.70
C ARG A 23 2.40 -1.21 -1.57
N ARG A 24 3.40 -2.09 -1.64
CA ARG A 24 3.31 -3.36 -2.41
C ARG A 24 2.20 -4.25 -1.89
N ALA A 25 2.06 -4.41 -0.58
CA ALA A 25 0.98 -5.20 0.02
C ALA A 25 -0.41 -4.66 -0.36
N TYR A 26 -0.59 -3.34 -0.41
CA TYR A 26 -1.83 -2.73 -0.91
C TYR A 26 -2.05 -2.95 -2.41
N ILE A 27 -1.01 -2.78 -3.24
CA ILE A 27 -1.09 -2.96 -4.70
C ILE A 27 -1.44 -4.41 -5.05
N GLN A 28 -0.76 -5.38 -4.42
CA GLN A 28 -1.00 -6.81 -4.64
C GLN A 28 -2.41 -7.22 -4.25
N ARG A 29 -2.98 -6.60 -3.21
CA ARG A 29 -4.36 -6.83 -2.79
C ARG A 29 -5.38 -6.21 -3.74
N GLY A 30 -5.05 -5.07 -4.34
CA GLY A 30 -5.93 -4.31 -5.23
C GLY A 30 -6.96 -3.44 -4.48
N PRO A 31 -7.77 -2.68 -5.23
CA PRO A 31 -8.68 -1.69 -4.68
C PRO A 31 -9.80 -2.31 -3.83
N HIS A 32 -10.17 -1.65 -2.74
CA HIS A 32 -11.27 -2.10 -1.89
C HIS A 32 -12.63 -1.85 -2.55
N GLN A 33 -13.18 -2.92 -3.14
CA GLN A 33 -14.48 -2.93 -3.83
C GLN A 33 -15.46 -3.88 -3.13
N PRO A 34 -16.16 -3.42 -2.07
CA PRO A 34 -17.00 -4.28 -1.25
C PRO A 34 -18.24 -4.77 -2.01
N ARG A 35 -18.60 -6.04 -1.79
CA ARG A 35 -19.81 -6.68 -2.34
C ARG A 35 -21.03 -6.42 -1.46
N ILE A 36 -21.35 -5.15 -1.20
CA ILE A 36 -22.55 -4.78 -0.47
C ILE A 36 -23.81 -4.90 -1.34
N ARG A 37 -24.92 -5.33 -0.73
CA ARG A 37 -26.21 -5.51 -1.41
C ARG A 37 -26.74 -4.18 -1.91
N GLU A 38 -26.70 -3.17 -1.05
CA GLU A 38 -27.13 -1.82 -1.35
C GLU A 38 -26.17 -0.78 -0.81
N PHE A 39 -25.90 0.24 -1.64
CA PHE A 39 -25.16 1.43 -1.23
C PHE A 39 -26.12 2.42 -0.54
N PRO A 40 -25.67 3.11 0.53
CA PRO A 40 -26.41 4.18 1.18
C PRO A 40 -26.90 5.24 0.18
N GLN A 41 -28.04 5.85 0.50
CA GLN A 41 -28.56 6.98 -0.26
C GLN A 41 -28.35 8.27 0.51
N SER A 42 -27.85 9.28 -0.19
CA SER A 42 -27.76 10.64 0.29
C SER A 42 -28.67 11.55 -0.54
N ASP A 43 -29.31 12.52 0.09
CA ASP A 43 -30.01 13.59 -0.64
C ASP A 43 -28.98 14.52 -1.26
N LEU A 44 -29.03 14.68 -2.59
CA LEU A 44 -28.22 15.64 -3.32
C LEU A 44 -29.14 16.49 -4.18
N PHE A 45 -29.40 17.72 -3.72
CA PHE A 45 -30.26 18.69 -4.39
C PHE A 45 -31.71 18.18 -4.57
N GLY A 46 -32.29 17.58 -3.53
CA GLY A 46 -33.66 17.06 -3.54
C GLY A 46 -33.82 15.74 -4.30
N LEU A 47 -32.72 15.14 -4.74
CA LEU A 47 -32.72 13.85 -5.42
C LEU A 47 -31.91 12.85 -4.59
N LYS A 48 -32.54 11.73 -4.24
CA LYS A 48 -31.85 10.61 -3.59
C LYS A 48 -30.85 9.99 -4.57
N ARG A 49 -29.56 10.12 -4.27
CA ARG A 49 -28.46 9.55 -5.06
C ARG A 49 -27.67 8.56 -4.22
N ARG A 50 -27.02 7.61 -4.89
CA ARG A 50 -26.11 6.63 -4.27
C ARG A 50 -24.95 6.32 -5.19
N PHE A 51 -23.89 5.75 -4.63
CA PHE A 51 -22.82 5.16 -5.42
C PHE A 51 -23.36 4.09 -6.39
N ASN A 52 -22.85 4.06 -7.61
CA ASN A 52 -23.27 3.10 -8.62
C ASN A 52 -22.26 1.96 -8.74
N ARG A 53 -22.66 0.74 -8.32
CA ARG A 53 -21.82 -0.46 -8.37
C ARG A 53 -21.20 -0.74 -9.74
N LYS A 54 -21.86 -0.35 -10.85
CA LYS A 54 -21.33 -0.54 -12.21
C LYS A 54 -20.02 0.22 -12.44
N TRP A 55 -19.72 1.25 -11.61
CA TRP A 55 -18.46 1.97 -11.66
C TRP A 55 -17.27 1.11 -11.30
N PHE A 56 -17.41 0.12 -10.40
CA PHE A 56 -16.33 -0.83 -10.15
C PHE A 56 -15.93 -1.60 -11.40
N LYS A 57 -16.88 -2.00 -12.26
CA LYS A 57 -16.51 -2.67 -13.52
C LYS A 57 -15.72 -1.76 -14.47
N LYS A 58 -16.08 -0.47 -14.53
CA LYS A 58 -15.42 0.49 -15.42
C LYS A 58 -14.06 0.94 -14.89
N TYR A 59 -13.94 1.17 -13.59
CA TYR A 59 -12.77 1.73 -12.91
C TYR A 59 -12.14 0.69 -11.97
N HIS A 60 -12.10 -0.56 -12.44
CA HIS A 60 -11.80 -1.75 -11.64
C HIS A 60 -10.41 -1.75 -11.01
N ASP A 61 -9.46 -1.07 -11.63
CA ASP A 61 -8.05 -1.06 -11.30
C ASP A 61 -7.68 -0.07 -10.18
N TRP A 62 -8.53 0.91 -9.90
CA TRP A 62 -8.19 1.96 -8.92
C TRP A 62 -9.32 2.39 -7.99
N LEU A 63 -10.59 2.26 -8.40
CA LEU A 63 -11.71 2.83 -7.66
C LEU A 63 -11.98 2.01 -6.40
N GLU A 64 -11.93 2.68 -5.27
CA GLU A 64 -12.25 2.13 -3.97
C GLU A 64 -13.49 2.79 -3.39
N TYR A 65 -14.14 2.11 -2.45
CA TYR A 65 -15.31 2.66 -1.74
C TYR A 65 -15.21 2.39 -0.25
N SER A 66 -15.31 3.44 0.56
CA SER A 66 -15.46 3.34 2.01
C SER A 66 -16.94 3.18 2.36
N VAL A 67 -17.27 2.09 3.05
CA VAL A 67 -18.61 1.90 3.60
C VAL A 67 -18.82 2.82 4.79
N ALA A 68 -17.76 3.05 5.58
CA ALA A 68 -17.82 3.89 6.78
C ALA A 68 -18.20 5.35 6.45
N GLU A 69 -17.73 5.88 5.31
CA GLU A 69 -17.94 7.29 4.95
C GLU A 69 -18.94 7.50 3.81
N ASP A 70 -19.51 6.44 3.23
CA ASP A 70 -20.23 6.49 1.95
C ASP A 70 -19.47 7.37 0.92
N ALA A 71 -18.22 7.00 0.64
CA ALA A 71 -17.33 7.82 -0.18
C ALA A 71 -16.41 6.97 -1.05
N ALA A 72 -16.11 7.46 -2.26
CA ALA A 72 -15.20 6.80 -3.18
C ALA A 72 -13.79 7.39 -3.12
N TYR A 73 -12.78 6.53 -3.28
CA TYR A 73 -11.36 6.86 -3.19
C TYR A 73 -10.60 6.25 -4.37
N CYS A 74 -9.32 6.62 -4.52
CA CYS A 74 -8.41 6.04 -5.48
C CYS A 74 -7.22 5.41 -4.75
N LEU A 75 -7.03 4.10 -4.95
CA LEU A 75 -5.94 3.35 -4.33
C LEU A 75 -4.58 3.97 -4.66
N CYS A 76 -4.30 4.20 -5.94
CA CYS A 76 -2.99 4.69 -6.37
C CYS A 76 -2.71 6.09 -5.82
N CYS A 77 -3.69 6.99 -5.86
CA CYS A 77 -3.53 8.34 -5.32
C CYS A 77 -3.34 8.35 -3.79
N TYR A 78 -4.01 7.45 -3.07
CA TYR A 78 -3.80 7.27 -1.63
C TYR A 78 -2.34 6.84 -1.33
N LEU A 79 -1.80 5.87 -2.09
CA LEU A 79 -0.47 5.32 -1.83
C LEU A 79 0.70 6.28 -2.06
N PHE A 80 0.50 7.28 -2.92
CA PHE A 80 1.55 8.20 -3.38
C PHE A 80 1.18 9.69 -3.18
N GLN A 81 0.22 9.99 -2.29
CA GLN A 81 -0.29 11.34 -2.04
C GLN A 81 0.83 12.36 -1.69
N ASP A 82 1.76 11.97 -0.81
CA ASP A 82 2.77 12.88 -0.24
C ASP A 82 3.91 13.25 -1.20
N GLU A 83 4.04 12.54 -2.32
CA GLU A 83 5.08 12.82 -3.33
C GLU A 83 4.57 13.74 -4.46
N SER A 84 3.28 14.07 -4.44
CA SER A 84 2.67 14.98 -5.40
C SER A 84 2.66 16.41 -4.84
N ILE A 85 3.84 17.02 -4.87
CA ILE A 85 4.06 18.42 -4.51
C ILE A 85 3.14 19.31 -5.40
N HIS A 86 2.09 19.89 -4.79
CA HIS A 86 1.35 21.08 -5.26
C HIS A 86 0.36 21.01 -6.45
N GLN A 87 -0.34 19.90 -6.73
CA GLN A 87 -1.45 19.91 -7.72
C GLN A 87 -2.83 19.76 -7.05
N GLY A 88 -3.49 20.90 -6.82
CA GLY A 88 -4.76 21.12 -6.08
C GLY A 88 -6.03 20.44 -6.61
N GLY A 89 -5.96 19.17 -6.99
CA GLY A 89 -7.12 18.34 -7.34
C GLY A 89 -7.03 16.87 -6.90
N GLY A 90 -5.90 16.45 -6.31
CA GLY A 90 -5.66 15.06 -5.88
C GLY A 90 -6.32 14.66 -4.56
N GLU A 91 -6.54 15.61 -3.64
CA GLU A 91 -6.97 15.34 -2.26
C GLU A 91 -8.35 14.68 -2.16
N THR A 92 -9.25 14.98 -3.10
CA THR A 92 -10.62 14.44 -3.06
C THR A 92 -10.63 12.92 -3.12
N PHE A 93 -9.81 12.32 -3.99
CA PHE A 93 -9.80 10.86 -4.14
C PHE A 93 -8.76 10.17 -3.25
N SER A 94 -7.80 10.90 -2.69
CA SER A 94 -6.79 10.32 -1.80
C SER A 94 -7.16 10.37 -0.32
N SER A 95 -7.88 11.41 0.15
CA SER A 95 -8.07 11.67 1.59
C SER A 95 -9.48 12.11 2.00
N ILE A 96 -10.13 12.99 1.23
CA ILE A 96 -11.45 13.54 1.58
C ILE A 96 -12.55 12.50 1.28
N GLY A 97 -12.54 11.93 0.08
CA GLY A 97 -13.57 11.03 -0.43
C GLY A 97 -14.55 11.73 -1.38
N PHE A 98 -14.78 11.13 -2.54
CA PHE A 98 -15.76 11.61 -3.52
C PHE A 98 -17.17 11.11 -3.17
N ARG A 99 -18.12 12.04 -2.98
CA ARG A 99 -19.56 11.75 -2.71
C ARG A 99 -20.53 12.35 -3.72
N SER A 100 -20.03 13.09 -4.71
CA SER A 100 -20.88 13.78 -5.70
C SER A 100 -21.41 12.81 -6.77
N TRP A 101 -22.29 11.89 -6.40
CA TRP A 101 -22.77 10.79 -7.25
C TRP A 101 -23.39 11.22 -8.58
N HIS A 102 -23.96 12.42 -8.63
CA HIS A 102 -24.52 13.01 -9.85
C HIS A 102 -23.43 13.46 -10.85
N LYS A 103 -22.19 13.68 -10.41
CA LYS A 103 -21.06 14.12 -11.25
C LYS A 103 -20.15 12.97 -11.66
N LYS A 104 -20.71 11.89 -12.20
CA LYS A 104 -19.94 10.72 -12.70
C LYS A 104 -18.74 11.12 -13.56
N LYS A 105 -18.89 12.12 -14.43
CA LYS A 105 -17.80 12.63 -15.30
C LYS A 105 -16.54 13.01 -14.52
N ARG A 106 -16.62 13.35 -13.23
CA ARG A 106 -15.43 13.63 -12.41
C ARG A 106 -14.53 12.41 -12.21
N LEU A 107 -15.06 11.18 -12.30
CA LEU A 107 -14.24 9.97 -12.30
C LEU A 107 -13.40 9.89 -13.57
N ASP A 108 -13.98 10.24 -14.72
CA ASP A 108 -13.25 10.30 -16.00
C ASP A 108 -12.23 11.45 -16.02
N THR A 109 -12.61 12.64 -15.51
CA THR A 109 -11.69 13.78 -15.37
C THR A 109 -10.56 13.51 -14.38
N HIS A 110 -10.81 12.73 -13.33
CA HIS A 110 -9.79 12.33 -12.35
C HIS A 110 -8.68 11.51 -12.99
N ILE A 111 -9.04 10.56 -13.87
CA ILE A 111 -8.07 9.82 -14.68
C ILE A 111 -7.29 10.80 -15.55
N GLY A 112 -7.98 11.71 -16.24
CA GLY A 112 -7.36 12.79 -16.99
C GLY A 112 -6.42 12.31 -18.10
N LYS A 113 -5.45 13.16 -18.49
CA LYS A 113 -4.41 12.83 -19.49
C LYS A 113 -3.22 12.12 -18.84
N SER A 114 -2.25 11.67 -19.64
CA SER A 114 -1.05 10.92 -19.20
C SER A 114 -0.31 11.54 -18.00
N ASN A 115 -0.24 12.87 -17.91
CA ASN A 115 0.45 13.58 -16.83
C ASN A 115 -0.47 13.95 -15.66
N SER A 116 -1.68 13.41 -15.56
CA SER A 116 -2.54 13.62 -14.40
C SER A 116 -1.93 13.02 -13.14
N VAL A 117 -2.32 13.55 -11.97
CA VAL A 117 -1.94 13.00 -10.67
C VAL A 117 -2.28 11.50 -10.58
N HIS A 118 -3.45 11.10 -11.11
CA HIS A 118 -3.86 9.71 -11.15
C HIS A 118 -2.89 8.83 -11.96
N ASN A 119 -2.59 9.21 -13.20
CA ASN A 119 -1.73 8.40 -14.07
C ASN A 119 -0.28 8.37 -13.58
N GLN A 120 0.22 9.46 -12.99
CA GLN A 120 1.52 9.47 -12.34
C GLN A 120 1.55 8.49 -11.14
N ALA A 121 0.55 8.53 -10.27
CA ALA A 121 0.45 7.62 -9.14
C ALA A 121 0.28 6.15 -9.57
N LYS A 122 -0.50 5.90 -10.62
CA LYS A 122 -0.66 4.58 -11.23
C LYS A 122 0.67 4.06 -11.79
N LYS A 123 1.41 4.89 -12.52
CA LYS A 123 2.75 4.55 -13.02
C LYS A 123 3.71 4.20 -11.89
N LYS A 124 3.70 4.96 -10.78
CA LYS A 124 4.49 4.64 -9.59
C LYS A 124 4.13 3.28 -8.97
N CYS A 125 2.83 2.91 -8.95
CA CYS A 125 2.42 1.58 -8.51
C CYS A 125 3.05 0.49 -9.40
N GLU A 126 2.99 0.67 -10.72
CA GLU A 126 3.56 -0.29 -11.69
C GLU A 126 5.09 -0.38 -11.58
N ASP A 127 5.77 0.76 -11.45
CA ASP A 127 7.22 0.85 -11.26
C ASP A 127 7.66 0.14 -9.97
N LEU A 128 6.94 0.35 -8.87
CA LEU A 128 7.25 -0.25 -7.57
C LEU A 128 7.12 -1.79 -7.59
N MET A 129 6.10 -2.31 -8.29
CA MET A 129 5.93 -3.76 -8.48
C MET A 129 6.99 -4.35 -9.42
N ARG A 130 7.38 -3.62 -10.47
CA ARG A 130 8.47 -4.04 -11.36
C ARG A 130 9.82 -4.12 -10.63
N GLN A 131 10.09 -3.16 -9.75
CA GLN A 131 11.33 -3.16 -8.95
C GLN A 131 11.45 -4.43 -8.09
N GLU A 132 10.36 -4.86 -7.46
CA GLU A 132 10.33 -6.09 -6.65
C GLU A 132 10.62 -7.35 -7.48
N GLN A 133 10.16 -7.36 -8.74
CA GLN A 133 10.36 -8.48 -9.66
C GLN A 133 11.74 -8.46 -10.34
N SER A 134 12.55 -7.43 -10.11
CA SER A 134 13.86 -7.30 -10.75
C SER A 134 14.88 -8.29 -10.18
N ILE A 135 15.83 -8.72 -11.02
CA ILE A 135 16.96 -9.57 -10.62
C ILE A 135 17.75 -8.90 -9.46
N GLN A 136 17.88 -7.58 -9.50
CA GLN A 136 18.56 -6.82 -8.43
C GLN A 136 17.86 -6.99 -7.08
N ALA A 137 16.53 -6.92 -7.04
CA ALA A 137 15.77 -7.15 -5.80
C ALA A 137 15.94 -8.58 -5.27
N ALA A 138 15.98 -9.58 -6.17
CA ALA A 138 16.27 -10.96 -5.80
C ALA A 138 17.67 -11.10 -5.17
N PHE A 139 18.69 -10.46 -5.74
CA PHE A 139 20.05 -10.45 -5.17
C PHE A 139 20.12 -9.77 -3.80
N VAL A 140 19.44 -8.63 -3.62
CA VAL A 140 19.37 -7.95 -2.32
C VAL A 140 18.71 -8.84 -1.27
N LYS A 141 17.60 -9.50 -1.62
CA LYS A 141 16.91 -10.44 -0.72
C LYS A 141 17.82 -11.61 -0.32
N LEU A 142 18.52 -12.21 -1.29
CA LEU A 142 19.49 -13.28 -1.02
C LEU A 142 20.63 -12.80 -0.11
N SER A 143 21.19 -11.62 -0.38
CA SER A 143 22.25 -11.04 0.45
C SER A 143 21.81 -10.81 1.90
N ASN A 144 20.60 -10.26 2.10
CA ASN A 144 20.04 -10.04 3.43
C ASN A 144 19.79 -11.35 4.19
N GLN A 145 19.28 -12.38 3.50
CA GLN A 145 19.11 -13.71 4.06
C GLN A 145 20.45 -14.30 4.53
N THR A 146 21.49 -14.23 3.70
CA THR A 146 22.83 -14.71 4.05
C THR A 146 23.41 -13.97 5.26
N LYS A 147 23.23 -12.64 5.33
CA LYS A 147 23.66 -11.84 6.50
C LYS A 147 22.93 -12.24 7.78
N LEU A 148 21.63 -12.51 7.69
CA LEU A 148 20.83 -12.93 8.82
C LEU A 148 21.27 -14.32 9.32
N GLU A 149 21.45 -15.28 8.43
CA GLU A 149 21.95 -16.62 8.76
C GLU A 149 23.34 -16.56 9.41
N HIS A 150 24.24 -15.72 8.88
CA HIS A 150 25.55 -15.52 9.46
C HIS A 150 25.46 -14.95 10.88
N LYS A 151 24.59 -13.96 11.13
CA LYS A 151 24.37 -13.38 12.46
C LYS A 151 23.81 -14.40 13.45
N ILE A 152 22.91 -15.27 13.03
CA ILE A 152 22.36 -16.35 13.86
C ILE A 152 23.48 -17.33 14.25
N ARG A 153 24.29 -17.78 13.28
CA ARG A 153 25.42 -18.69 13.54
C ARG A 153 26.43 -18.08 14.49
N LEU A 154 26.80 -16.80 14.28
CA LEU A 154 27.73 -16.10 15.15
C LEU A 154 27.20 -16.00 16.58
N LYS A 155 25.90 -15.67 16.75
CA LYS A 155 25.27 -15.61 18.06
C LYS A 155 25.30 -16.97 18.76
N ALA A 156 24.95 -18.04 18.06
CA ALA A 156 24.99 -19.40 18.60
C ALA A 156 26.43 -19.79 19.03
N SER A 157 27.44 -19.51 18.20
CA SER A 157 28.84 -19.77 18.54
C SER A 157 29.30 -19.01 19.79
N ILE A 158 28.87 -17.75 19.95
CA ILE A 158 29.16 -16.95 21.15
C ILE A 158 28.50 -17.56 22.38
N GLU A 159 27.25 -18.01 22.27
CA GLU A 159 26.53 -18.67 23.37
C GLU A 159 27.20 -19.98 23.79
N VAL A 160 27.64 -20.81 22.83
CA VAL A 160 28.40 -22.04 23.10
C VAL A 160 29.73 -21.73 23.78
N ALA A 161 30.50 -20.76 23.27
CA ALA A 161 31.78 -20.38 23.87
C ALA A 161 31.60 -19.90 25.32
N ARG A 162 30.57 -19.09 25.60
CA ARG A 162 30.22 -18.66 26.96
C ARG A 162 29.87 -19.84 27.87
N LEU A 163 29.11 -20.81 27.38
CA LEU A 163 28.73 -22.00 28.14
C LEU A 163 29.95 -22.87 28.50
N LEU A 164 30.86 -23.09 27.54
CA LEU A 164 32.10 -23.85 27.77
C LEU A 164 33.01 -23.16 28.80
N LEU A 165 33.15 -21.84 28.70
CA LEU A 165 33.90 -21.03 29.66
C LEU A 165 33.28 -21.12 31.07
N ASN A 166 31.96 -21.06 31.17
CA ASN A 166 31.25 -21.13 32.46
C ASN A 166 31.26 -22.55 33.07
N GLN A 167 31.44 -23.60 32.27
CA GLN A 167 31.55 -24.99 32.74
C GLN A 167 33.00 -25.43 33.05
N GLY A 168 33.99 -24.55 32.83
CA GLY A 168 35.41 -24.87 33.11
C GLY A 168 36.02 -25.92 32.15
N LEU A 169 35.39 -26.19 31.01
CA LEU A 169 35.91 -27.15 30.03
C LEU A 169 36.98 -26.48 29.16
N ALA A 170 38.25 -26.76 29.45
CA ALA A 170 39.37 -26.31 28.65
C ALA A 170 39.35 -26.93 27.23
N PHE A 171 39.56 -26.10 26.20
CA PHE A 171 39.82 -26.54 24.83
C PHE A 171 41.10 -27.39 24.82
N LYS A 172 40.97 -28.72 24.79
CA LYS A 172 42.11 -29.63 24.65
C LYS A 172 42.47 -29.73 23.16
N TRP A 173 43.46 -28.96 22.74
CA TRP A 173 44.17 -29.16 21.48
C TRP A 173 45.10 -30.37 21.69
N THR A 174 44.84 -31.48 21.01
CA THR A 174 45.76 -32.62 20.98
C THR A 174 46.50 -32.60 19.66
N SER A 175 47.81 -32.34 19.74
CA SER A 175 48.79 -32.39 18.66
C SER A 175 48.98 -33.80 18.10
#